data_AF-A0AAD3TS88-F1
#
_entry.id   AF-A0AAD3TS88-F1
#
_cell.length_a   1.000
_cell.length_b   1.000
_cell.length_c   1.000
_cell.angle_alpha   90.00
_cell.angle_beta   90.00
_cell.angle_gamma   90.00
#
_symmetry.space_group_name_H-M   'P 1'
#
loop_
_entity.id
_entity.type
_entity.pdbx_description
1 polymer ?
#
loop_
_entity_poly.entity_id
_entity_poly.type
_entity_poly.pdbx_seq_one_letter_code
_entity_poly.pdbx_strand_id
1 'polypeptide(L)'
;MSLLGLRLRAPLRPFTRAFATPPKSTRPAPASGNALAGVASDLVPASLREPADPDAWWRGNDLTQQYGKPGNQYSGRSMPVRNFIAQFRTMQGNLRRSGIADEFRRVEYYEKPSAERVRLASIRNRRRFQENIRKRVQLVQALRSRK
;
A
#
# COMPACT_ATOMS: atom_id res chain seq x y z
N MET A 1 13.59 58.69 -8.50
CA MET A 1 13.55 57.68 -7.43
C MET A 1 12.55 56.58 -7.81
N SER A 2 12.85 55.36 -7.37
CA SER A 2 12.07 54.12 -7.46
C SER A 2 12.09 53.29 -8.75
N LEU A 3 12.47 52.03 -8.54
CA LEU A 3 12.90 51.00 -9.47
C LEU A 3 11.74 50.14 -9.97
N LEU A 4 11.85 49.68 -11.22
CA LEU A 4 11.07 48.59 -11.80
C LEU A 4 11.31 47.27 -11.04
N GLY A 5 10.26 46.71 -10.46
CA GLY A 5 10.26 45.35 -9.92
C GLY A 5 9.85 44.32 -10.97
N LEU A 6 10.82 43.77 -11.70
CA LEU A 6 10.65 42.57 -12.53
C LEU A 6 10.34 41.36 -11.63
N ARG A 7 9.12 40.81 -11.73
CA ARG A 7 8.80 39.50 -11.15
C ARG A 7 9.21 38.40 -12.13
N LEU A 8 10.37 37.80 -11.86
CA LEU A 8 10.85 36.59 -12.53
C LEU A 8 9.88 35.43 -12.28
N ARG A 9 9.28 34.92 -13.36
CA ARG A 9 8.41 33.75 -13.39
C ARG A 9 9.30 32.50 -13.30
N ALA A 10 9.25 31.80 -12.17
CA ALA A 10 9.99 30.55 -12.00
C ALA A 10 9.49 29.47 -12.98
N PRO A 11 10.36 28.72 -13.67
CA PRO A 11 9.94 27.63 -14.54
C PRO A 11 9.44 26.43 -13.72
N LEU A 12 8.32 25.84 -14.18
CA LEU A 12 7.76 24.61 -13.65
C LEU A 12 8.77 23.47 -13.83
N ARG A 13 9.20 22.86 -12.73
CA ARG A 13 10.04 21.66 -12.75
C ARG A 13 9.23 20.49 -13.32
N PRO A 14 9.68 19.80 -14.39
CA PRO A 14 9.04 18.57 -14.82
C PRO A 14 9.26 17.49 -13.74
N PHE A 15 8.17 16.88 -13.29
CA PHE A 15 8.18 15.75 -12.37
C PHE A 15 8.51 14.48 -13.16
N THR A 16 9.80 14.25 -13.46
CA THR A 16 10.26 12.98 -14.00
C THR A 16 10.41 11.98 -12.85
N ARG A 17 9.38 11.16 -12.64
CA ARG A 17 9.49 9.98 -11.78
C ARG A 17 10.32 8.95 -12.54
N ALA A 18 11.65 9.06 -12.47
CA ALA A 18 12.54 8.01 -12.92
C ALA A 18 12.21 6.75 -12.10
N PHE A 19 11.70 5.71 -12.77
CA PHE A 19 11.69 4.38 -12.20
C PHE A 19 13.16 4.02 -11.94
N ALA A 20 13.57 4.01 -10.67
CA ALA A 20 14.87 3.54 -10.28
C ALA A 20 14.92 2.02 -10.53
N THR A 21 15.31 1.63 -11.74
CA THR A 21 15.84 0.28 -11.98
C THR A 21 17.16 0.17 -11.21
N PRO A 22 17.39 -0.91 -10.45
CA PRO A 22 18.67 -1.10 -9.77
C PRO A 22 19.80 -1.12 -10.82
N PRO A 23 20.95 -0.48 -10.55
CA PRO A 23 22.06 -0.47 -11.49
C PRO A 23 22.56 -1.90 -11.69
N LYS A 24 22.47 -2.41 -12.92
CA LYS A 24 23.11 -3.64 -13.36
C LYS A 24 24.63 -3.40 -13.29
N SER A 25 25.25 -3.85 -12.20
CA SER A 25 26.70 -3.83 -12.01
C SER A 25 27.37 -4.52 -13.20
N THR A 26 27.88 -3.73 -14.13
CA THR A 26 28.62 -4.19 -15.30
C THR A 26 30.07 -3.84 -15.04
N ARG A 27 30.70 -4.62 -14.16
CA ARG A 27 32.16 -4.61 -14.01
C ARG A 27 32.68 -5.79 -14.85
N PRO A 28 33.50 -5.56 -15.89
CA PRO A 28 34.09 -6.66 -16.63
C PRO A 28 35.00 -7.45 -15.69
N ALA A 29 34.79 -8.77 -15.65
CA ALA A 29 35.57 -9.68 -14.84
C ALA A 29 37.04 -9.66 -15.27
N PRO A 30 38.02 -9.51 -14.36
CA PRO A 30 39.37 -9.92 -14.68
C PRO A 30 39.39 -11.45 -14.83
N ALA A 31 39.84 -11.91 -15.99
CA ALA A 31 40.16 -13.31 -16.21
C ALA A 31 41.31 -13.72 -15.28
N SER A 32 40.97 -14.36 -14.17
CA SER A 32 41.91 -15.22 -13.44
C SER A 32 41.16 -16.50 -13.06
N GLY A 33 41.52 -17.59 -13.73
CA GLY A 33 41.03 -18.92 -13.41
C GLY A 33 41.41 -19.29 -11.99
N ASN A 34 40.43 -19.37 -11.09
CA ASN A 34 40.60 -19.95 -9.77
C ASN A 34 39.93 -21.31 -9.75
N ALA A 35 40.75 -22.36 -9.86
CA ALA A 35 40.40 -23.77 -9.74
C ALA A 35 39.97 -24.20 -8.32
N LEU A 36 39.35 -23.31 -7.54
CA LEU A 36 38.88 -23.52 -6.17
C LEU A 36 37.39 -23.20 -5.96
N ALA A 37 36.65 -22.92 -7.04
CA ALA A 37 35.23 -22.55 -6.99
C ALA A 37 34.31 -23.61 -6.35
N GLY A 38 34.76 -24.85 -6.19
CA GLY A 38 34.00 -25.91 -5.53
C GLY A 38 33.99 -25.84 -4.00
N VAL A 39 34.99 -25.20 -3.37
CA VAL A 39 35.19 -25.28 -1.89
C VAL A 39 34.55 -24.10 -1.16
N ALA A 40 34.36 -22.96 -1.83
CA ALA A 40 33.86 -21.74 -1.19
C ALA A 40 32.32 -21.69 -1.03
N SER A 41 31.57 -22.58 -1.70
CA SER A 41 30.10 -22.56 -1.63
C SER A 41 29.54 -23.05 -0.29
N ASP A 42 30.32 -23.79 0.49
CA ASP A 42 29.89 -24.36 1.78
C ASP A 42 30.15 -23.43 2.97
N LEU A 43 30.87 -22.32 2.77
CA LEU A 43 31.17 -21.33 3.83
C LEU A 43 30.20 -20.15 3.85
N VAL A 44 29.30 -20.05 2.88
CA VAL A 44 28.27 -19.02 2.85
C VAL A 44 27.09 -19.50 3.70
N PRO A 45 26.71 -18.78 4.78
CA PRO A 45 25.54 -19.17 5.55
C PRO A 45 24.32 -19.20 4.64
N ALA A 46 23.45 -20.21 4.80
CA ALA A 46 22.30 -20.43 3.92
C ALA A 46 21.41 -19.20 3.74
N SER A 47 21.43 -18.26 4.69
CA SER A 47 20.72 -16.98 4.67
C SER A 47 21.24 -15.98 3.62
N LEU A 48 22.48 -16.10 3.14
CA LEU A 48 23.08 -15.24 2.11
C LEU A 48 23.11 -15.89 0.72
N ARG A 49 22.63 -17.15 0.60
CA ARG A 49 22.53 -17.84 -0.69
C ARG A 49 21.28 -17.36 -1.41
N GLU A 50 21.47 -16.67 -2.53
CA GLU A 50 20.36 -16.27 -3.39
C GLU A 50 19.63 -17.55 -3.86
N PRO A 51 18.30 -17.66 -3.68
CA PRO A 51 17.57 -18.89 -3.98
C PRO A 51 17.70 -19.21 -5.46
N ALA A 52 17.92 -20.49 -5.79
CA ALA A 52 18.07 -20.98 -7.16
C ALA A 52 16.85 -20.67 -8.06
N ASP A 53 15.70 -20.42 -7.44
CA ASP A 53 14.51 -19.89 -8.09
C ASP A 53 14.16 -18.53 -7.43
N PRO A 54 14.29 -17.41 -8.14
CA PRO A 54 13.94 -16.09 -7.62
C PRO A 54 12.45 -15.99 -7.24
N ASP A 55 11.59 -16.84 -7.80
CA ASP A 55 10.18 -16.94 -7.42
C ASP A 55 9.93 -17.88 -6.23
N ALA A 56 10.94 -18.53 -5.64
CA ALA A 56 10.75 -19.44 -4.50
C ALA A 56 10.65 -18.74 -3.14
N TRP A 57 10.90 -17.42 -3.07
CA TRP A 57 10.94 -16.68 -1.79
C TRP A 57 9.62 -16.72 -1.01
N TRP A 58 8.47 -16.92 -1.68
CA TRP A 58 7.16 -17.06 -1.03
C TRP A 58 6.85 -18.49 -0.56
N ARG A 59 7.59 -19.51 -1.02
CA ARG A 59 7.34 -20.93 -0.69
C ARG A 59 7.96 -21.36 0.64
N GLY A 60 9.12 -20.78 0.99
CA GLY A 60 9.89 -21.15 2.19
C GLY A 60 9.76 -20.18 3.36
N ASN A 61 8.98 -19.11 3.23
CA ASN A 61 8.92 -18.07 4.25
C ASN A 61 7.93 -18.46 5.37
N ASP A 62 8.38 -18.46 6.63
CA ASP A 62 7.55 -18.64 7.82
C ASP A 62 6.37 -17.65 7.89
N LEU A 63 6.46 -16.55 7.15
CA LEU A 63 5.35 -15.61 6.92
C LEU A 63 4.14 -16.27 6.25
N THR A 64 4.31 -17.28 5.39
CA THR A 64 3.16 -18.03 4.84
C THR A 64 2.51 -18.96 5.86
N GLN A 65 3.24 -19.37 6.91
CA GLN A 65 2.64 -20.07 8.06
C GLN A 65 1.93 -19.10 9.01
N GLN A 66 2.47 -17.90 9.21
CA GLN A 66 1.86 -16.87 10.08
C GLN A 66 0.68 -16.11 9.43
N TYR A 67 0.75 -15.85 8.13
CA TYR A 67 -0.22 -15.01 7.39
C TYR A 67 -1.04 -15.78 6.34
N GLY A 68 -0.81 -17.09 6.21
CA GLY A 68 -1.49 -17.95 5.24
C GLY A 68 -0.89 -17.87 3.83
N LYS A 69 -1.20 -18.87 3.00
CA LYS A 69 -0.87 -18.85 1.57
C LYS A 69 -1.44 -17.58 0.93
N PRO A 70 -0.72 -16.91 0.00
CA PRO A 70 -1.31 -15.84 -0.79
C PRO A 70 -2.53 -16.40 -1.49
N GLY A 71 -3.71 -15.96 -1.07
CA GLY A 71 -4.95 -16.50 -1.60
C GLY A 71 -5.18 -16.03 -3.04
N ASN A 72 -6.17 -16.62 -3.69
CA ASN A 72 -6.55 -16.26 -5.06
C ASN A 72 -7.02 -14.78 -5.16
N GLN A 73 -7.35 -14.31 -6.37
CA GLN A 73 -7.92 -12.97 -6.60
C GLN A 73 -9.22 -12.68 -5.81
N TYR A 74 -9.85 -13.72 -5.27
CA TYR A 74 -11.04 -13.66 -4.42
C TYR A 74 -10.72 -13.76 -2.92
N SER A 75 -9.44 -13.85 -2.55
CA SER A 75 -8.97 -13.90 -1.17
C SER A 75 -9.21 -12.55 -0.51
N GLY A 76 -10.25 -12.46 0.32
CA GLY A 76 -10.75 -11.21 0.89
C GLY A 76 -12.20 -10.88 0.51
N ARG A 77 -12.75 -11.56 -0.51
CA ARG A 77 -14.18 -11.49 -0.91
C ARG A 77 -14.90 -12.83 -0.76
N SER A 78 -14.15 -13.92 -0.64
CA SER A 78 -14.67 -15.26 -0.39
C SER A 78 -14.70 -15.55 1.12
N MET A 79 -15.73 -16.29 1.56
CA MET A 79 -15.83 -16.82 2.91
C MET A 79 -16.34 -18.26 2.88
N PRO A 80 -15.77 -19.17 3.67
CA PRO A 80 -16.26 -20.55 3.74
C PRO A 80 -17.66 -20.57 4.37
N VAL A 81 -18.60 -21.20 3.68
CA VAL A 81 -20.01 -21.24 4.10
C VAL A 81 -20.21 -22.37 5.10
N ARG A 82 -20.61 -22.03 6.34
CA ARG A 82 -21.15 -23.00 7.33
C ARG A 82 -22.64 -22.76 7.56
N ASN A 83 -23.04 -21.49 7.70
CA ASN A 83 -24.43 -21.04 7.72
C ASN A 83 -24.58 -19.98 6.62
N PHE A 84 -25.40 -20.22 5.60
CA PHE A 84 -25.46 -19.31 4.45
C PHE A 84 -25.79 -17.86 4.84
N ILE A 85 -26.81 -17.66 5.68
CA ILE A 85 -27.32 -16.33 6.03
C ILE A 85 -26.29 -15.54 6.84
N ALA A 86 -25.70 -16.15 7.86
CA ALA A 86 -24.73 -15.48 8.72
C ALA A 86 -23.44 -15.11 7.96
N GLN A 87 -22.95 -16.01 7.11
CA GLN A 87 -21.76 -15.79 6.32
C GLN A 87 -22.00 -14.75 5.22
N PHE A 88 -23.17 -14.76 4.59
CA PHE A 88 -23.56 -13.74 3.62
C PHE A 88 -23.61 -12.34 4.24
N ARG A 89 -24.20 -12.20 5.44
CA ARG A 89 -24.21 -10.92 6.18
C ARG A 89 -22.80 -10.44 6.53
N THR A 90 -21.95 -11.36 6.98
CA THR A 90 -20.55 -11.07 7.31
C THR A 90 -19.77 -10.62 6.07
N MET A 91 -19.90 -11.36 4.96
CA MET A 91 -19.30 -11.02 3.66
C MET A 91 -19.76 -9.62 3.20
N GLN A 92 -21.06 -9.34 3.29
CA GLN A 92 -21.62 -8.03 2.92
C GLN A 92 -21.07 -6.89 3.80
N GLY A 93 -20.89 -7.13 5.10
CA GLY A 93 -20.23 -6.19 6.00
C GLY A 93 -18.77 -5.93 5.62
N ASN A 94 -18.04 -6.97 5.20
CA ASN A 94 -16.66 -6.85 4.74
C ASN A 94 -16.55 -6.03 3.45
N LEU A 95 -17.43 -6.27 2.47
CA LEU A 95 -17.48 -5.52 1.21
C LEU A 95 -17.79 -4.03 1.43
N ARG A 96 -18.58 -3.69 2.45
CA ARG A 96 -18.84 -2.30 2.83
C ARG A 96 -17.65 -1.66 3.52
N ARG A 97 -16.98 -2.39 4.44
CA ARG A 97 -15.80 -1.89 5.15
C ARG A 97 -14.60 -1.64 4.24
N SER A 98 -14.42 -2.47 3.22
CA SER A 98 -13.37 -2.28 2.22
C SER A 98 -13.67 -1.12 1.25
N GLY A 99 -14.88 -0.56 1.26
CA GLY A 99 -15.28 0.54 0.38
C GLY A 99 -15.52 0.14 -1.07
N ILE A 100 -15.44 -1.16 -1.40
CA ILE A 100 -15.58 -1.70 -2.75
C ILE A 100 -16.94 -1.33 -3.36
N ALA A 101 -18.01 -1.39 -2.57
CA ALA A 101 -19.35 -1.01 -3.04
C ALA A 101 -19.44 0.46 -3.46
N ASP A 102 -18.77 1.36 -2.75
CA ASP A 102 -18.74 2.78 -3.09
C ASP A 102 -17.81 3.06 -4.28
N GLU A 103 -16.74 2.28 -4.42
CA GLU A 103 -15.85 2.32 -5.57
C GLU A 103 -16.57 1.92 -6.85
N PHE A 104 -17.31 0.80 -6.84
CA PHE A 104 -18.10 0.37 -8.01
C PHE A 104 -19.05 1.45 -8.52
N ARG A 105 -19.74 2.15 -7.60
CA ARG A 105 -20.63 3.27 -7.96
C ARG A 105 -19.89 4.47 -8.54
N ARG A 106 -18.65 4.71 -8.11
CA ARG A 106 -17.83 5.82 -8.62
C ARG A 106 -17.20 5.50 -9.97
N VAL A 107 -16.89 4.23 -10.22
CA VAL A 107 -16.31 3.77 -11.48
C VAL A 107 -17.35 3.71 -12.60
N GLU A 108 -18.64 3.65 -12.27
CA GLU A 108 -19.74 3.63 -13.26
C GLU A 108 -19.68 4.79 -14.25
N TYR A 109 -19.23 5.97 -13.81
CA TYR A 109 -19.06 7.15 -14.66
C TYR A 109 -17.71 7.83 -14.42
N TYR A 110 -17.13 8.36 -15.49
CA TYR A 110 -15.87 9.11 -15.40
C TYR A 110 -16.04 10.40 -14.58
N GLU A 111 -15.30 10.49 -13.46
CA GLU A 111 -15.15 11.70 -12.66
C GLU A 111 -13.90 12.48 -13.13
N LYS A 112 -14.05 13.77 -13.43
CA LYS A 112 -12.90 14.64 -13.76
C LYS A 112 -11.94 14.71 -12.56
N PRO A 113 -10.60 14.70 -12.75
CA PRO A 113 -9.64 14.73 -11.64
C PRO A 113 -9.77 15.95 -10.72
N SER A 114 -10.21 17.11 -11.24
CA SER A 114 -10.47 18.30 -10.43
C SER A 114 -11.67 18.10 -9.49
N ALA A 115 -12.76 17.51 -9.99
CA ALA A 115 -13.93 17.20 -9.20
C ALA A 115 -13.61 16.17 -8.11
N GLU A 116 -12.82 15.14 -8.46
CA GLU A 116 -12.38 14.10 -7.52
C GLU A 116 -11.61 14.71 -6.34
N ARG A 117 -10.67 15.64 -6.60
CA ARG A 117 -9.90 16.33 -5.55
C ARG A 117 -10.80 17.10 -4.59
N VAL A 118 -11.77 17.85 -5.11
CA VAL A 118 -12.74 18.62 -4.31
C VAL A 118 -13.61 17.67 -3.49
N ARG A 119 -14.11 16.59 -4.10
CA ARG A 119 -14.89 15.56 -3.42
C ARG A 119 -14.11 14.97 -2.24
N LEU A 120 -12.88 14.50 -2.48
CA LEU A 120 -12.02 13.92 -1.45
C LEU A 120 -11.68 14.92 -0.33
N ALA A 121 -11.39 16.18 -0.66
CA ALA A 121 -11.17 17.22 0.33
C ALA A 121 -12.41 17.43 1.22
N SER A 122 -13.60 17.52 0.61
CA SER A 122 -14.86 17.67 1.35
C SER A 122 -15.18 16.47 2.24
N ILE A 123 -14.87 15.25 1.77
CA ILE A 123 -15.06 14.00 2.53
C ILE A 123 -14.11 13.99 3.74
N ARG A 124 -12.82 14.27 3.53
CA ARG A 124 -11.84 14.34 4.62
C ARG A 124 -12.23 15.38 5.65
N ASN A 125 -12.70 16.55 5.22
CA ASN A 125 -13.15 17.60 6.13
C ASN A 125 -14.36 17.15 6.98
N ARG A 126 -15.38 16.57 6.33
CA ARG A 126 -16.56 16.03 7.03
C ARG A 126 -16.18 14.96 8.05
N ARG A 127 -15.30 14.02 7.68
CA ARG A 127 -14.80 12.98 8.59
C ARG A 127 -14.08 13.58 9.79
N ARG A 128 -13.14 14.49 9.57
CA ARG A 128 -12.40 15.18 10.65
C ARG A 128 -13.35 15.94 11.57
N PHE A 129 -14.34 16.63 11.01
CA PHE A 129 -15.33 17.37 11.78
C PHE A 129 -16.16 16.43 12.68
N GLN A 130 -16.67 15.34 12.12
CA GLN A 130 -17.42 14.34 12.88
C GLN A 130 -16.58 13.69 14.00
N GLU A 131 -15.32 13.34 13.72
CA GLU A 131 -14.41 12.78 14.73
C GLU A 131 -14.15 13.76 15.87
N ASN A 132 -13.95 15.05 15.57
CA ASN A 132 -13.77 16.08 16.59
C ASN A 132 -15.04 16.29 17.44
N ILE A 133 -16.23 16.33 16.81
CA ILE A 133 -17.50 16.42 17.54
C ILE A 133 -17.65 15.22 18.47
N ARG A 134 -17.41 14.00 17.96
CA ARG A 134 -17.56 12.77 18.74
C ARG A 134 -16.68 12.78 19.99
N LYS A 135 -15.42 13.21 19.86
CA LYS A 135 -14.49 13.36 20.98
C LYS A 135 -14.97 14.39 22.00
N ARG A 136 -15.47 15.55 21.55
CA ARG A 136 -15.99 16.60 22.44
C ARG A 136 -17.23 16.15 23.19
N VAL A 137 -18.17 15.47 22.52
CA VAL A 137 -19.38 14.92 23.15
C VAL A 137 -19.02 13.85 24.18
N GLN A 138 -18.09 12.94 23.84
CA GLN A 138 -17.59 11.93 24.79
C GLN A 138 -16.99 12.56 26.04
N LEU A 139 -16.22 13.64 25.90
CA LEU A 139 -15.66 14.38 27.03
C LEU A 139 -16.76 14.97 27.92
N VAL A 140 -17.76 15.63 27.33
CA VAL A 140 -18.90 16.20 28.09
C VAL A 140 -19.68 15.10 28.81
N GLN A 141 -19.93 13.95 28.16
CA GLN A 141 -20.59 12.80 28.78
C GLN A 141 -19.77 12.21 29.94
N ALA A 142 -18.45 12.12 29.80
CA ALA A 142 -17.55 11.65 30.85
C ALA A 142 -17.56 12.61 32.07
N LEU A 143 -17.54 13.92 31.84
CA LEU A 143 -17.66 14.92 32.91
C LEU A 143 -19.02 14.88 33.60
N ARG A 144 -20.10 14.63 32.84
CA ARG A 144 -21.46 14.52 33.37
C ARG A 144 -21.64 13.28 34.23
N SER A 145 -21.11 12.13 33.81
CA SER A 145 -21.23 10.85 34.54
C SER A 145 -20.35 10.77 35.79
N ARG A 146 -19.38 11.68 35.93
CA ARG A 146 -18.51 11.78 37.12
C ARG A 146 -19.16 12.56 38.28
N LYS A 147 -20.16 13.39 38.00
CA LYS A 147 -20.95 14.08 39.04
C LYS A 147 -22.08 13.18 39.51
#